data_AF-A0A7L1YVN2-F1
#
_entry.id   AF-A0A7L1YVN2-F1
#
_cell.length_a   1.000
_cell.length_b   1.000
_cell.length_c   1.000
_cell.angle_alpha   90.00
_cell.angle_beta   90.00
_cell.angle_gamma   90.00
#
_symmetry.space_group_name_H-M   'P 1'
#
loop_
_entity.id
_entity.type
_entity.pdbx_description
1 polymer ?
#
loop_
_entity_poly.entity_id
_entity_poly.type
_entity_poly.pdbx_seq_one_letter_code
_entity_poly.pdbx_strand_id
1 'polypeptide(L)'
;MKPRVSLQDSSLRNGNFSLRIDPVRSEDAGLYEAWVKYSMELHTCHVELGIITVTLNPPSPVVENELLSMSCNSSHRASLVETCWFHNRHLDPTSRTFCSVPGAVFVLRPAMSDAGSWRCQLRYSDNEIISATYNLQILGFDGPANPVVYAAAGSAA
;
A
#
# COMPACT_ATOMS: atom_id res chain seq x y z
N MET A 1 10.26 -22.71 13.74
CA MET A 1 10.07 -21.48 12.94
C MET A 1 9.27 -21.86 11.70
N LYS A 2 8.15 -21.21 11.42
CA LYS A 2 7.32 -21.55 10.24
C LYS A 2 7.94 -20.90 8.99
N PRO A 3 8.09 -21.60 7.86
CA PRO A 3 8.63 -21.00 6.65
C PRO A 3 7.65 -19.92 6.12
N ARG A 4 8.20 -18.82 5.56
CA ARG A 4 7.40 -17.77 4.90
C ARG A 4 6.70 -18.30 3.64
N VAL A 5 7.37 -19.24 2.97
CA VAL A 5 6.93 -19.85 1.72
C VAL A 5 6.35 -21.21 2.05
N SER A 6 5.14 -21.48 1.58
CA SER A 6 4.46 -22.76 1.84
C SER A 6 3.56 -23.18 0.69
N LEU A 7 3.51 -24.49 0.47
CA LEU A 7 2.45 -25.15 -0.28
C LEU A 7 1.47 -25.77 0.73
N GLN A 8 0.22 -25.92 0.33
CA GLN A 8 -0.79 -26.56 1.16
C GLN A 8 -0.88 -28.05 0.81
N ASP A 9 -0.18 -28.90 1.55
CA ASP A 9 -0.02 -30.34 1.24
C ASP A 9 -1.35 -31.08 1.04
N SER A 10 -2.35 -30.75 1.84
CA SER A 10 -3.69 -31.34 1.74
C SER A 10 -4.42 -30.97 0.46
N SER A 11 -4.09 -29.84 -0.17
CA SER A 11 -4.72 -29.38 -1.41
C SER A 11 -4.00 -29.86 -2.67
N LEU A 12 -2.73 -30.28 -2.57
CA LEU A 12 -1.96 -30.83 -3.69
C LEU A 12 -2.67 -32.03 -4.33
N ARG A 13 -3.25 -32.91 -3.50
CA ARG A 13 -4.02 -34.08 -3.97
C ARG A 13 -5.29 -33.71 -4.74
N ASN A 14 -5.79 -32.50 -4.52
CA ASN A 14 -6.97 -31.95 -5.19
C ASN A 14 -6.58 -31.08 -6.40
N GLY A 15 -5.31 -31.12 -6.83
CA GLY A 15 -4.80 -30.36 -7.97
C GLY A 15 -4.51 -28.89 -7.68
N ASN A 16 -4.49 -28.47 -6.41
CA ASN A 16 -4.13 -27.10 -6.05
C ASN A 16 -2.66 -27.03 -5.65
N PHE A 17 -1.86 -26.44 -6.53
CA PHE A 17 -0.41 -26.25 -6.40
C PHE A 17 -0.02 -24.79 -6.09
N SER A 18 -0.93 -23.99 -5.52
CA SER A 18 -0.69 -22.57 -5.25
C SER A 18 0.44 -22.36 -4.23
N LEU A 19 1.37 -21.47 -4.57
CA LEU A 19 2.44 -20.99 -3.70
C LEU A 19 1.93 -19.86 -2.81
N ARG A 20 2.10 -19.96 -1.49
CA ARG A 20 1.85 -18.87 -0.55
C ARG A 20 3.16 -18.31 -0.03
N ILE A 21 3.31 -16.99 -0.07
CA ILE A 21 4.43 -16.23 0.50
C ILE A 21 3.86 -15.24 1.51
N ASP A 22 4.28 -15.34 2.77
CA ASP A 22 3.75 -14.51 3.86
C ASP A 22 4.81 -14.32 4.96
N PRO A 23 5.32 -13.09 5.21
CA PRO A 23 5.06 -11.85 4.45
C PRO A 23 5.86 -11.80 3.14
N VAL A 24 5.32 -11.08 2.14
CA VAL A 24 5.98 -10.75 0.87
C VAL A 24 7.05 -9.68 1.09
N ARG A 25 8.16 -9.77 0.34
CA ARG A 25 9.29 -8.84 0.33
C ARG A 25 9.68 -8.48 -1.09
N SER A 26 10.31 -7.33 -1.29
CA SER A 26 10.78 -6.89 -2.62
C SER A 26 11.67 -7.93 -3.35
N GLU A 27 12.45 -8.71 -2.60
CA GLU A 27 13.29 -9.81 -3.12
C GLU A 27 12.49 -10.99 -3.68
N ASP A 28 11.20 -11.11 -3.35
CA ASP A 28 10.33 -12.16 -3.88
C ASP A 28 9.83 -11.80 -5.31
N ALA A 29 10.11 -10.60 -5.85
CA ALA A 29 9.69 -10.24 -7.21
C ALA A 29 10.46 -11.04 -8.27
N GLY A 30 9.78 -11.52 -9.30
CA GLY A 30 10.42 -12.22 -10.42
C GLY A 30 9.55 -13.28 -11.09
N LEU A 31 10.18 -14.07 -11.96
CA LEU A 31 9.53 -15.16 -12.67
C LEU A 31 9.55 -16.43 -11.83
N TYR A 32 8.38 -17.00 -11.61
CA TYR A 32 8.16 -18.29 -10.97
C TYR A 32 7.77 -19.31 -12.01
N GLU A 33 8.31 -20.52 -11.88
CA GLU A 33 7.95 -21.66 -12.71
C GLU A 33 7.51 -22.83 -11.83
N ALA A 34 6.35 -23.41 -12.15
CA ALA A 34 5.81 -24.57 -11.46
C ALA A 34 5.81 -25.77 -12.41
N TRP A 35 6.30 -26.91 -11.89
CA TRP A 35 6.41 -28.18 -12.63
C TRP A 35 5.56 -29.22 -11.91
N VAL A 36 4.51 -29.71 -12.56
CA VAL A 36 3.57 -30.67 -11.99
C VAL A 36 3.54 -31.91 -12.86
N LYS A 37 3.96 -33.04 -12.30
CA LYS A 37 3.84 -34.34 -12.96
C LYS A 37 2.55 -35.02 -12.54
N TYR A 38 1.69 -35.32 -13.50
CA TYR A 38 0.45 -36.08 -13.28
C TYR A 38 0.38 -37.23 -14.28
N SER A 39 0.28 -38.47 -13.77
CA SER A 39 0.40 -39.68 -14.60
C SER A 39 1.72 -39.69 -15.41
N MET A 40 1.63 -39.66 -16.74
CA MET A 40 2.77 -39.60 -17.67
C MET A 40 3.04 -38.19 -18.19
N GLU A 41 2.21 -37.21 -17.87
CA GLU A 41 2.30 -35.85 -18.39
C GLU A 41 3.01 -34.92 -17.40
N LEU A 42 3.80 -33.99 -17.95
CA LEU A 42 4.42 -32.89 -17.23
C LEU A 42 3.71 -31.59 -17.62
N HIS A 43 3.11 -30.93 -16.66
CA HIS A 43 2.50 -29.61 -16.82
C HIS A 43 3.44 -28.55 -16.26
N THR A 44 3.65 -27.48 -17.02
CA THR A 44 4.47 -26.33 -16.62
C THR A 44 3.61 -25.07 -16.59
N CYS A 45 3.81 -24.22 -15.58
CA CYS A 45 3.15 -22.93 -15.46
C CYS A 45 4.18 -21.86 -15.13
N HIS A 46 4.11 -20.72 -15.82
CA HIS A 46 4.96 -19.56 -15.59
C HIS A 46 4.12 -18.42 -15.03
N VAL A 47 4.59 -17.78 -13.96
CA VAL A 47 3.93 -16.65 -13.31
C VAL A 47 4.97 -15.59 -13.01
N GLU A 48 4.77 -14.35 -13.47
CA GLU A 48 5.60 -13.22 -13.05
C GLU A 48 4.96 -12.54 -11.83
N LEU A 49 5.72 -12.46 -10.73
CA LEU A 49 5.32 -11.76 -9.52
C LEU A 49 5.89 -10.35 -9.52
N GLY A 50 5.02 -9.37 -9.76
CA GLY A 50 5.31 -7.95 -9.54
C GLY A 50 5.02 -7.53 -8.10
N ILE A 51 5.87 -6.69 -7.52
CA ILE A 51 5.70 -6.15 -6.18
C ILE A 51 5.57 -4.64 -6.24
N ILE A 52 4.50 -4.14 -5.65
CA ILE A 52 4.22 -2.72 -5.47
C ILE A 52 4.53 -2.30 -4.04
N THR A 53 5.27 -1.20 -3.90
CA THR A 53 5.75 -0.68 -2.63
C THR A 53 5.29 0.75 -2.45
N VAL A 54 4.68 1.04 -1.31
CA VAL A 54 4.35 2.40 -0.87
C VAL A 54 5.38 2.83 0.16
N THR A 55 6.04 3.95 -0.07
CA THR A 55 7.03 4.53 0.85
C THR A 55 6.59 5.92 1.28
N LEU A 56 6.71 6.19 2.57
CA LEU A 56 6.35 7.47 3.18
C LEU A 56 7.61 8.15 3.71
N ASN A 57 7.65 9.48 3.57
CA ASN A 57 8.65 10.33 4.19
C ASN A 57 7.95 11.56 4.80
N PRO A 58 7.94 11.71 6.13
CA PRO A 58 8.51 10.80 7.13
C PRO A 58 7.77 9.45 7.21
N PRO A 59 8.36 8.41 7.82
CA PRO A 59 7.67 7.14 8.07
C PRO A 59 6.45 7.33 8.98
N SER A 60 5.40 6.53 8.77
CA SER A 60 4.20 6.55 9.62
C SER A 60 4.50 6.10 11.06
N PRO A 61 3.83 6.67 12.09
CA PRO A 61 2.84 7.76 12.00
C PRO A 61 3.47 9.13 11.74
N VAL A 62 2.79 9.95 10.94
CA VAL A 62 3.25 11.28 10.52
C VAL A 62 2.67 12.35 11.44
N VAL A 63 3.47 13.31 11.90
CA VAL A 63 2.98 14.38 12.77
C VAL A 63 2.19 15.41 11.96
N GLU A 64 1.11 15.97 12.53
CA GLU A 64 0.37 17.06 11.88
C GLU A 64 1.26 18.24 11.49
N ASN A 65 0.95 18.87 10.37
CA ASN A 65 1.70 19.97 9.76
C ASN A 65 3.14 19.63 9.31
N GLU A 66 3.61 18.40 9.50
CA GLU A 66 4.87 17.93 8.95
C GLU A 66 4.69 17.54 7.47
N LEU A 67 5.54 18.05 6.59
CA LEU A 67 5.44 17.75 5.15
C LEU A 67 5.49 16.25 4.91
N LEU A 68 4.41 15.70 4.35
CA LEU A 68 4.31 14.30 3.98
C LEU A 68 4.55 14.12 2.49
N SER A 69 5.50 13.27 2.13
CA SER A 69 5.66 12.72 0.80
C SER A 69 5.31 11.23 0.80
N MET A 70 4.44 10.83 -0.11
CA MET A 70 4.11 9.43 -0.34
C MET A 70 4.47 9.08 -1.78
N SER A 71 5.26 8.03 -1.96
CA SER A 71 5.62 7.52 -3.28
C SER A 71 5.22 6.06 -3.44
N CYS A 72 4.86 5.70 -4.67
CA CYS A 72 4.42 4.36 -5.02
C CYS A 72 5.29 3.87 -6.18
N ASN A 73 5.98 2.76 -5.95
CA ASN A 73 6.91 2.17 -6.90
C ASN A 73 6.56 0.70 -7.11
N SER A 74 6.97 0.12 -8.23
CA SER A 74 6.72 -1.28 -8.54
C SER A 74 7.87 -1.90 -9.30
N SER A 75 8.04 -3.21 -9.12
CA SER A 75 9.01 -4.02 -9.87
C SER A 75 8.54 -4.34 -11.30
N HIS A 76 7.37 -3.87 -11.71
CA HIS A 76 6.86 -4.06 -13.07
C HIS A 76 7.76 -3.38 -14.11
N ARG A 77 8.13 -4.12 -15.16
CA ARG A 77 9.20 -3.72 -16.09
C ARG A 77 8.78 -2.72 -17.16
N ALA A 78 7.48 -2.61 -17.42
CA ALA A 78 6.96 -1.67 -18.41
C ALA A 78 7.19 -0.21 -17.97
N SER A 79 7.09 0.73 -18.92
CA SER A 79 7.23 2.16 -18.62
C SER A 79 5.97 2.68 -17.93
N LEU A 80 6.15 3.40 -16.82
CA LEU A 80 5.06 4.03 -16.08
C LEU A 80 4.49 5.21 -16.87
N VAL A 81 3.19 5.17 -17.14
CA VAL A 81 2.46 6.21 -17.88
C VAL A 81 1.82 7.21 -16.92
N GLU A 82 1.26 6.73 -15.81
CA GLU A 82 0.49 7.56 -14.89
C GLU A 82 0.48 6.97 -13.48
N THR A 83 0.50 7.86 -12.47
CA THR A 83 0.30 7.51 -11.07
C THR A 83 -0.88 8.30 -10.53
N CYS A 84 -1.89 7.60 -10.00
CA CYS A 84 -3.03 8.20 -9.33
C CYS A 84 -3.08 7.80 -7.86
N TRP A 85 -3.33 8.76 -6.99
CA TRP A 85 -3.55 8.57 -5.56
C TRP A 85 -5.01 8.88 -5.21
N PHE A 86 -5.59 8.02 -4.39
CA PHE A 86 -6.96 8.12 -3.92
C PHE A 86 -6.97 8.05 -2.39
N HIS A 87 -7.57 9.05 -1.75
CA HIS A 87 -7.81 9.05 -0.32
C HIS A 87 -9.30 8.81 -0.06
N ASN A 88 -9.62 7.84 0.82
CA ASN A 88 -10.99 7.47 1.22
C ASN A 88 -11.94 7.19 0.03
N ARG A 89 -12.04 5.91 -0.36
CA ARG A 89 -12.85 5.35 -1.47
C ARG A 89 -14.02 6.24 -1.95
N HIS A 90 -13.85 6.93 -3.09
CA HIS A 90 -14.78 7.38 -4.17
C HIS A 90 -16.28 7.63 -3.93
N LEU A 91 -16.77 7.72 -2.69
CA LEU A 91 -18.16 7.96 -2.31
C LEU A 91 -18.31 9.09 -1.28
N ASP A 92 -17.20 9.71 -0.89
CA ASP A 92 -17.19 10.89 -0.02
C ASP A 92 -16.89 12.14 -0.88
N PRO A 93 -17.70 13.21 -0.86
CA PRO A 93 -17.44 14.44 -1.59
C PRO A 93 -16.09 15.12 -1.24
N THR A 94 -15.42 14.69 -0.17
CA THR A 94 -14.04 15.11 0.18
C THR A 94 -12.93 14.24 -0.42
N SER A 95 -13.26 13.17 -1.16
CA SER A 95 -12.29 12.25 -1.79
C SER A 95 -11.37 13.01 -2.75
N ARG A 96 -10.11 13.23 -2.33
CA ARG A 96 -9.09 13.84 -3.17
C ARG A 96 -8.50 12.79 -4.12
N THR A 97 -8.46 13.13 -5.41
CA THR A 97 -7.77 12.34 -6.43
C THR A 97 -6.63 13.16 -6.98
N PHE A 98 -5.41 12.62 -6.93
CA PHE A 98 -4.21 13.27 -7.46
C PHE A 98 -3.59 12.36 -8.51
N CYS A 99 -3.62 12.77 -9.78
CA CYS A 99 -2.97 12.06 -10.87
C CYS A 99 -1.83 12.94 -11.42
N SER A 100 -0.60 12.46 -11.31
CA SER A 100 0.58 13.20 -11.77
C SER A 100 1.72 12.25 -12.14
N VAL A 101 2.65 12.74 -12.94
CA VAL A 101 3.91 12.08 -13.26
C VAL A 101 5.05 12.96 -12.72
N PRO A 102 5.99 12.45 -11.91
CA PRO A 102 6.21 11.04 -11.51
C PRO A 102 5.81 10.70 -10.05
N GLY A 103 5.15 9.55 -9.87
CA GLY A 103 5.29 8.59 -8.75
C GLY A 103 4.97 9.00 -7.31
N ALA A 104 4.87 10.30 -7.00
CA ALA A 104 4.74 10.80 -5.63
C ALA A 104 3.64 11.86 -5.48
N VAL A 105 3.02 11.88 -4.31
CA VAL A 105 2.08 12.93 -3.87
C VAL A 105 2.63 13.60 -2.61
N PHE A 106 2.42 14.91 -2.50
CA PHE A 106 2.85 15.71 -1.36
C PHE A 106 1.63 16.28 -0.63
N VAL A 107 1.56 16.07 0.67
CA VAL A 107 0.59 16.70 1.56
C VAL A 107 1.36 17.71 2.41
N LEU A 108 1.22 19.00 2.07
CA LEU A 108 2.04 20.07 2.67
C LEU A 108 1.78 20.29 4.16
N ARG A 109 0.53 20.09 4.58
CA ARG A 109 0.09 20.24 5.97
C ARG A 109 -0.90 19.12 6.29
N PRO A 110 -0.41 17.91 6.60
CA PRO A 110 -1.27 16.80 6.98
C PRO A 110 -2.06 17.15 8.24
N ALA A 111 -3.34 16.83 8.24
CA ALA A 111 -4.22 16.94 9.39
C ALA A 111 -4.81 15.56 9.73
N MET A 112 -5.44 15.44 10.90
CA MET A 112 -6.16 14.21 11.28
C MET A 112 -7.16 13.72 10.21
N SER A 113 -7.72 14.62 9.40
CA SER A 113 -8.61 14.27 8.29
C SER A 113 -7.92 13.52 7.15
N ASP A 114 -6.60 13.65 6.98
CA ASP A 114 -5.83 12.97 5.93
C ASP A 114 -5.46 11.52 6.34
N ALA A 115 -5.68 11.13 7.59
CA ALA A 115 -5.49 9.75 8.03
C ALA A 115 -6.44 8.77 7.31
N GLY A 116 -6.09 7.49 7.33
CA GLY A 116 -6.91 6.43 6.76
C GLY A 116 -6.35 5.83 5.47
N SER A 117 -7.24 5.29 4.64
CA SER A 117 -6.86 4.45 3.51
C SER A 117 -6.45 5.28 2.28
N TRP A 118 -5.17 5.20 1.92
CA TRP A 118 -4.60 5.74 0.69
C TRP A 118 -4.33 4.63 -0.31
N ARG A 119 -4.90 4.74 -1.50
CA ARG A 119 -4.66 3.80 -2.61
C ARG A 119 -3.83 4.49 -3.68
N CYS A 120 -2.67 3.91 -4.03
CA CYS A 120 -1.99 4.27 -5.26
C CYS A 120 -2.39 3.32 -6.38
N GLN A 121 -2.50 3.87 -7.59
CA GLN A 121 -2.74 3.13 -8.83
C GLN A 121 -1.69 3.55 -9.85
N LEU A 122 -1.00 2.58 -10.42
CA LEU A 122 0.01 2.76 -11.44
C LEU A 122 -0.52 2.20 -12.76
N ARG A 123 -0.45 2.99 -13.82
CA ARG A 123 -0.81 2.59 -15.19
C ARG A 123 0.46 2.52 -16.03
N TYR A 124 0.65 1.40 -16.71
CA TYR A 124 1.84 1.11 -17.50
C TYR A 124 1.58 1.11 -19.00
N SER A 125 2.66 1.18 -19.78
CA SER A 125 2.62 1.25 -21.25
C SER A 125 2.10 -0.03 -21.92
N ASP A 126 2.12 -1.16 -21.22
CA ASP A 126 1.56 -2.44 -21.64
C ASP A 126 0.07 -2.60 -21.25
N ASN A 127 -0.57 -1.51 -20.79
CA ASN A 127 -1.93 -1.44 -20.29
C ASN A 127 -2.19 -2.17 -18.97
N GLU A 128 -1.15 -2.63 -18.27
CA GLU A 128 -1.31 -3.13 -16.90
C GLU A 128 -1.68 -2.00 -15.93
N ILE A 129 -2.64 -2.29 -15.06
CA ILE A 129 -3.08 -1.39 -13.99
C ILE A 129 -2.93 -2.11 -12.66
N ILE A 130 -1.95 -1.69 -11.87
CA ILE A 130 -1.67 -2.26 -10.56
C ILE A 130 -1.92 -1.23 -9.48
N SER A 131 -2.15 -1.71 -8.25
CA SER A 131 -2.48 -0.82 -7.15
C SER A 131 -2.11 -1.39 -5.79
N ALA A 132 -1.78 -0.50 -4.86
CA ALA A 132 -1.52 -0.82 -3.47
C ALA A 132 -2.34 0.10 -2.58
N THR A 133 -2.68 -0.39 -1.39
CA THR A 133 -3.36 0.40 -0.37
C THR A 133 -2.49 0.46 0.88
N TYR A 134 -2.32 1.65 1.42
CA TYR A 134 -1.61 1.93 2.66
C TYR A 134 -2.54 2.65 3.63
N ASN A 135 -2.53 2.26 4.89
CA ASN A 135 -3.33 2.91 5.92
C ASN A 135 -2.47 3.95 6.65
N LEU A 136 -2.62 5.23 6.28
CA LEU A 136 -1.87 6.34 6.84
C LEU A 136 -2.33 6.65 8.26
N GLN A 137 -1.38 6.79 9.17
CA GLN A 137 -1.63 7.26 10.53
C GLN A 137 -1.06 8.67 10.68
N ILE A 138 -1.89 9.58 11.18
CA ILE A 138 -1.48 10.94 11.55
C ILE A 138 -1.46 11.04 13.08
N LEU A 139 -0.39 11.61 13.61
CA LEU A 139 -0.24 11.95 15.01
C LEU A 139 -0.57 13.44 15.19
N GLY A 140 -1.72 13.70 15.79
CA GLY A 140 -2.21 15.05 16.07
C GLY A 140 -2.73 15.17 17.50
N PHE A 141 -3.22 16.37 17.85
CA PHE A 141 -3.87 16.60 19.13
C PHE A 141 -5.35 16.23 19.06
N ASP A 142 -5.80 15.39 20.00
CA ASP A 142 -7.21 15.06 20.20
C ASP A 142 -7.90 16.16 21.04
N GLY A 143 -7.93 17.38 20.50
CA GLY A 143 -8.48 18.55 21.19
C GLY A 143 -8.70 19.74 20.26
N PRO A 144 -9.49 20.74 20.69
CA PRO A 144 -9.66 21.95 19.91
C PRO A 144 -8.31 22.64 19.71
N ALA A 145 -8.06 23.17 18.51
CA ALA A 145 -6.82 23.90 18.19
C ALA A 145 -6.54 25.06 19.18
N ASN A 146 -7.59 25.61 19.80
CA ASN A 146 -7.51 26.60 20.86
C ASN A 146 -8.39 26.16 22.04
N PRO A 147 -7.84 25.45 23.05
CA PRO A 147 -8.61 25.07 24.22
C PRO A 147 -8.93 26.31 25.06
N VAL A 148 -10.20 26.47 25.40
CA VAL A 148 -10.64 27.52 26.32
C VAL A 148 -10.84 26.90 27.70
N VAL A 149 -10.10 27.41 28.69
CA VAL A 149 -10.21 26.98 30.08
C VAL A 149 -10.85 28.12 30.88
N TYR A 150 -11.97 27.84 31.53
CA TYR A 150 -12.60 28.78 32.46
C TYR A 150 -12.20 28.43 33.88
N ALA A 151 -11.79 29.44 34.65
CA ALA A 151 -11.43 29.29 36.05
C ALA A 151 -12.11 30.38 36.88
N ALA A 152 -12.40 30.06 38.15
CA ALA A 152 -13.00 31.00 39.08
C ALA A 152 -12.00 32.11 39.47
N ALA A 153 -12.51 33.31 39.76
CA ALA A 153 -11.70 34.43 40.21
C ALA A 153 -10.94 34.07 41.51
N GLY A 154 -9.61 34.17 41.48
CA GLY A 154 -8.74 33.86 42.62
C GLY A 154 -8.27 32.40 42.72
N SER A 155 -8.55 31.56 41.71
CA SER A 155 -7.97 30.21 41.65
C SER A 155 -6.46 30.27 41.33
N ALA A 156 -5.69 29.39 41.99
CA ALA A 156 -4.29 29.16 41.65
C ALA A 156 -4.22 28.33 40.37
N ALA A 157 -3.36 28.77 39.44
CA ALA A 157 -3.09 28.08 38.18
C ALA A 157 -2.30 26.79 38.40
#